data_AF-G2R9Q4-F1
#
_entry.id   AF-G2R9Q4-F1
#
_cell.length_a   1.000
_cell.length_b   1.000
_cell.length_c   1.000
_cell.angle_alpha   90.00
_cell.angle_beta   90.00
_cell.angle_gamma   90.00
#
_symmetry.space_group_name_H-M   'P 1'
#
loop_
_entity.id
_entity.type
_entity.pdbx_description
1 polymer ?
#
loop_
_entity_poly.entity_id
_entity_poly.type
_entity_poly.pdbx_seq_one_letter_code
_entity_poly.pdbx_strand_id
1 'polypeptide(L)' 'TVALCQSFCSGYTYFGLEYGGECYCGNSFGLGSTAAASATDCNMACDGNSAQTCGGPSRLRVWSKGGVAPAYPSTVPSVG' A
#
# COMPACT_ATOMS: atom_id res chain seq x y z
N THR A 1 -10.25 -2.89 -2.88
CA THR A 1 -9.22 -2.59 -3.89
C THR A 1 -8.42 -1.37 -3.46
N VAL A 2 -7.24 -1.14 -4.05
CA VAL A 2 -6.40 0.02 -3.73
C VAL A 2 -7.12 1.35 -4.00
N ALA A 3 -7.80 1.46 -5.14
CA ALA A 3 -8.52 2.67 -5.54
C ALA A 3 -9.67 3.03 -4.58
N LEU A 4 -10.40 2.02 -4.07
CA LEU A 4 -11.47 2.24 -3.10
C LEU A 4 -10.91 2.81 -1.78
N CYS A 5 -9.81 2.26 -1.29
CA CYS A 5 -9.17 2.77 -0.07
C CYS A 5 -8.61 4.19 -0.27
N GLN A 6 -8.00 4.46 -1.43
CA GLN A 6 -7.54 5.81 -1.79
C GLN A 6 -8.70 6.82 -1.79
N SER A 7 -9.86 6.44 -2.33
CA SER A 7 -11.05 7.30 -2.36
C SER A 7 -11.61 7.52 -0.95
N PHE A 8 -11.66 6.46 -0.14
CA PHE A 8 -12.10 6.51 1.25
C PHE A 8 -11.21 7.46 2.08
N CYS A 9 -9.89 7.37 1.94
CA CYS A 9 -8.93 8.23 2.62
C CYS A 9 -8.68 9.57 1.90
N SER A 10 -9.72 10.15 1.28
CA SER A 10 -9.58 11.39 0.47
C SER A 10 -9.02 12.58 1.23
N GLY A 11 -9.35 12.72 2.52
CA GLY A 11 -8.88 13.81 3.38
C GLY A 11 -7.55 13.58 4.10
N TYR A 12 -6.80 12.53 3.78
CA TYR A 12 -5.57 12.16 4.49
C TYR A 12 -4.34 12.17 3.57
N THR A 13 -3.18 12.45 4.15
CA THR A 13 -1.88 12.48 3.45
C THR A 13 -1.46 11.09 3.00
N TYR A 14 -1.76 10.07 3.81
CA TYR A 14 -1.44 8.68 3.55
C TYR A 14 -2.69 7.82 3.61
N PHE A 15 -2.66 6.77 2.80
CA PHE A 15 -3.58 5.66 2.91
C PHE A 15 -2.81 4.35 2.81
N GLY A 16 -3.31 3.30 3.44
CA GLY A 16 -2.68 1.99 3.41
C GLY A 16 -3.68 0.87 3.49
N LEU A 17 -3.25 -0.29 3.03
CA LEU A 17 -4.02 -1.53 3.10
C LEU A 17 -3.26 -2.59 3.88
N GLU A 18 -3.98 -3.30 4.75
CA GLU A 18 -3.52 -4.47 5.49
C GLU A 18 -4.42 -5.67 5.15
N TYR A 19 -3.84 -6.86 5.30
CA TYR A 19 -4.58 -8.13 5.26
C TYR A 19 -5.54 -8.29 4.06
N GLY A 20 -5.17 -7.76 2.88
CA GLY A 20 -5.94 -7.92 1.64
C GLY A 20 -7.08 -6.90 1.44
N GLY A 21 -7.54 -6.23 2.49
CA GLY A 21 -8.74 -5.38 2.38
C GLY A 21 -8.93 -4.32 3.46
N GLU A 22 -8.18 -4.36 4.55
CA GLU A 22 -8.33 -3.43 5.67
C GLU A 22 -7.71 -2.08 5.32
N CYS A 23 -8.53 -1.03 5.25
CA CYS A 23 -8.09 0.29 4.81
C CYS A 23 -7.80 1.21 6.00
N TYR A 24 -6.64 1.85 5.98
CA TYR A 24 -6.17 2.77 7.02
C TYR A 24 -5.83 4.13 6.41
N CYS A 25 -6.21 5.21 7.11
CA CYS A 25 -5.93 6.58 6.70
C CYS A 25 -5.14 7.30 7.79
N GLY A 26 -4.21 8.17 7.39
CA GLY A 26 -3.43 8.93 8.37
C GLY A 26 -2.68 10.10 7.75
N ASN A 27 -2.32 11.07 8.59
CA ASN A 27 -1.45 12.19 8.20
C ASN A 27 0.00 12.00 8.64
N SER A 28 0.26 10.99 9.46
CA SER A 28 1.56 10.66 10.03
C SER A 28 1.56 9.20 10.47
N PHE A 29 2.74 8.62 10.64
CA PHE A 29 2.89 7.30 11.25
C PHE A 29 2.94 7.41 12.78
N GLY A 30 2.37 6.44 13.48
CA GLY A 30 2.41 6.39 14.94
C GLY A 30 3.79 6.03 15.48
N LEU A 31 4.06 6.35 16.75
CA LEU A 31 5.28 5.91 17.43
C LEU A 31 5.40 4.37 17.39
N GLY A 32 6.59 3.87 17.06
CA GLY A 32 6.84 2.45 16.88
C GLY A 32 6.53 1.91 15.48
N SER A 33 6.03 2.74 14.56
CA SER A 33 5.93 2.35 13.15
C SER A 33 7.32 2.18 12.55
N THR A 34 7.56 1.04 11.93
CA THR A 34 8.82 0.71 11.25
C THR A 34 8.57 0.27 9.83
N ALA A 35 9.57 0.45 8.96
CA ALA A 35 9.50 -0.13 7.63
C ALA A 35 9.50 -1.66 7.73
N ALA A 36 8.73 -2.31 6.86
CA ALA A 36 8.81 -3.75 6.71
C ALA A 36 10.24 -4.17 6.32
N ALA A 37 10.71 -5.29 6.86
CA ALA A 37 12.04 -5.80 6.57
C ALA A 37 12.17 -6.23 5.10
N SER A 38 11.07 -6.70 4.50
CA SER A 38 11.00 -7.03 3.09
C SER A 38 9.70 -6.52 2.45
N ALA A 39 9.78 -6.15 1.16
CA ALA A 39 8.58 -5.84 0.37
C ALA A 39 7.65 -7.05 0.23
N THR A 40 8.18 -8.28 0.34
CA THR A 40 7.39 -9.51 0.29
C THR A 40 6.43 -9.63 1.47
N ASP A 41 6.74 -8.98 2.60
CA ASP A 41 5.88 -8.96 3.79
C ASP A 41 4.57 -8.17 3.54
N CYS A 42 4.54 -7.32 2.50
CA CYS A 42 3.41 -6.46 2.13
C CYS A 42 2.75 -6.89 0.80
N ASN A 43 2.89 -8.16 0.41
CA ASN A 43 2.52 -8.65 -0.93
C ASN A 43 1.27 -9.54 -0.99
N MET A 44 0.42 -9.52 0.04
CA MET A 44 -0.88 -10.18 0.03
C MET A 44 -1.78 -9.59 -1.06
N ALA A 45 -2.44 -10.46 -1.81
CA ALA A 45 -3.38 -10.07 -2.85
C ALA A 45 -4.57 -9.29 -2.25
N CYS A 46 -5.09 -8.31 -2.98
CA CYS A 46 -6.27 -7.59 -2.55
C CYS A 46 -7.55 -8.42 -2.75
N ASP A 47 -8.48 -8.40 -1.78
CA ASP A 47 -9.75 -9.13 -1.86
C ASP A 47 -10.59 -8.75 -3.08
N GLY A 48 -10.59 -7.46 -3.42
CA GLY A 48 -11.36 -6.94 -4.57
C GLY A 48 -10.62 -6.96 -5.91
N ASN A 49 -9.31 -7.27 -5.93
CA ASN A 49 -8.51 -7.35 -7.16
C ASN A 49 -7.19 -8.07 -6.87
N SER A 50 -7.11 -9.36 -7.19
CA SER A 50 -5.95 -10.19 -6.90
C SER A 50 -4.68 -9.83 -7.69
N ALA A 51 -4.78 -8.99 -8.73
CA ALA A 51 -3.63 -8.44 -9.44
C ALA A 51 -2.97 -7.27 -8.70
N GLN A 52 -3.59 -6.76 -7.64
CA GLN A 52 -3.06 -5.73 -6.76
C GLN A 52 -2.61 -6.35 -5.44
N THR A 53 -1.67 -5.68 -4.77
CA THR A 53 -1.22 -6.10 -3.44
C THR A 53 -1.57 -5.08 -2.37
N CYS A 54 -2.10 -5.58 -1.25
CA CYS A 54 -2.83 -4.88 -0.19
C CYS A 54 -2.26 -5.22 1.19
N GLY A 55 -0.94 -5.16 1.33
CA GLY A 55 -0.27 -5.36 2.61
C GLY A 55 -0.04 -6.83 2.95
N GLY A 56 -0.11 -7.17 4.21
CA GLY A 56 0.07 -8.51 4.76
C GLY A 56 -0.36 -8.53 6.23
N PRO A 57 -0.20 -9.67 6.93
CA PRO A 57 -0.57 -9.76 8.34
C PRO A 57 0.30 -8.81 9.18
N SER A 58 -0.33 -7.83 9.84
CA SER A 58 0.37 -6.77 10.60
C SER A 58 1.41 -6.01 9.76
N ARG A 59 1.14 -5.85 8.46
CA ARG A 59 2.04 -5.22 7.50
C ARG A 59 1.22 -4.34 6.55
N LEU A 60 1.30 -3.04 6.77
CA LEU A 60 0.67 -2.06 5.89
C LEU A 60 1.47 -1.90 4.60
N ARG A 61 0.79 -1.93 3.46
CA ARG A 61 1.28 -1.32 2.24
C ARG A 61 0.73 0.10 2.18
N VAL A 62 1.61 1.10 2.10
CA VAL A 62 1.25 2.52 2.28
C VAL A 62 1.55 3.32 1.02
N TRP A 63 0.67 4.27 0.72
CA TRP A 63 0.78 5.23 -0.37
C TRP A 63 0.58 6.65 0.18
N SER A 64 1.28 7.63 -0.40
CA SER A 64 1.11 9.06 -0.09
C SER A 64 0.36 9.79 -1.20
N LYS A 65 -0.43 10.81 -0.84
CA LYS A 65 -1.18 11.67 -1.76
C LYS A 65 -0.43 12.94 -2.21
N GLY A 66 0.88 12.99 -2.03
CA GLY A 66 1.76 14.03 -2.55
C GLY A 66 2.61 13.47 -3.69
N GLY A 67 2.36 13.93 -4.92
CA GLY A 67 2.88 13.38 -6.16
C GLY A 67 4.40 13.30 -6.23
N VAL A 68 4.93 12.16 -5.84
CA VAL A 68 5.96 11.38 -6.53
C VAL A 68 5.80 9.98 -5.95
N ALA A 69 5.50 9.00 -6.80
CA ALA A 69 5.81 7.64 -6.41
C ALA A 69 7.30 7.64 -5.99
N PRO A 70 7.70 7.06 -4.85
CA PRO A 70 9.11 6.71 -4.69
C PRO A 70 9.45 5.92 -5.94
N ALA A 71 10.39 6.43 -6.74
CA ALA A 71 10.76 5.83 -8.01
C ALA A 71 11.36 4.46 -7.69
N TYR A 72 10.51 3.45 -7.55
CA TYR A 72 10.90 2.09 -7.82
C TYR A 72 11.16 2.07 -9.32
N PRO A 73 12.39 1.83 -9.78
CA PRO A 73 12.63 1.59 -11.20
C PRO A 73 11.77 0.38 -11.59
N SER A 74 10.70 0.64 -12.35
CA SER A 74 9.90 -0.38 -13.03
C SER A 74 10.75 -0.98 -14.14
N THR A 75 11.72 -1.82 -13.80
CA THR A 75 12.23 -2.84 -14.71
C THR A 75 11.39 -4.08 -14.50
N VAL A 76 10.16 -4.05 -15.01
CA VAL A 76 9.47 -5.25 -15.47
C VAL A 76 9.80 -5.38 -16.96
N PRO A 77 10.73 -6.27 -17.37
CA PRO A 77 10.83 -6.63 -18.77
C PRO A 77 9.58 -7.43 -19.13
N SER A 78 8.65 -6.79 -19.82
CA SER A 78 7.69 -7.48 -20.68
C SER A 78 8.49 -8.12 -21.82
N VAL A 79 8.82 -9.40 -21.68
CA VAL A 79 9.34 -10.21 -22.79
C VAL A 79 8.17 -10.91 -23.48
N GLY A 80 7.99 -10.55 -24.75
CA GLY A 80 7.36 -11.41 -25.75
C GLY A 80 8.41 -12.27 -26.45
#